data_AF-A0A940MH83-F1
#
_entry.id   AF-A0A940MH83-F1
#
_cell.length_a   1.000
_cell.length_b   1.000
_cell.length_c   1.000
_cell.angle_alpha   90.00
_cell.angle_beta   90.00
_cell.angle_gamma   90.00
#
_symmetry.space_group_name_H-M   'P 1'
#
loop_
_entity.id
_entity.type
_entity.pdbx_description
1 polymer ?
#
loop_
_entity_poly.entity_id
_entity_poly.type
_entity_poly.pdbx_seq_one_letter_code
_entity_poly.pdbx_strand_id
1 'polypeptide(L)'
;MTSMNSKVSRRQVLVLGGLTLGVGAVNVAGFGGTAYADATTGDVTLAPVGANPVVVLPGVGVQPAAFPRQLAVQVKHDGTDLPAGTQVAITYDPRLYAPLPTAMATIGRHRVHSTSKTTTDPKTTLVTCTVTLTEALPGGSEPVVVVGTAVPVLYPLDLVVAPVGATAAVARKNGKPTGRHSLKTHRPAAFGGVATPWGIEVSGVWERYEWADGKRWYYYPARITLHNVGPGTAPAAAAFSVALDPQVVRDVSVTGARLNHTAHDAGVRQLASSRTASLFETRWRTRVHLKAGDRLDLAVKVTTRKPAHDLPTIKHPTVGLIDTGNHITQRQTGLTSLSRTDSRWQ
;
A
#
# COMPACT_ATOMS: atom_id res chain seq x y z
N MET A 1 18.73 -21.43 37.44
CA MET A 1 18.56 -20.02 37.91
C MET A 1 19.77 -19.27 37.39
N THR A 2 19.74 -18.24 36.54
CA THR A 2 18.76 -17.17 36.23
C THR A 2 19.17 -16.61 34.85
N SER A 3 18.32 -16.72 33.83
CA SER A 3 17.64 -15.61 33.13
C SER A 3 18.44 -14.32 32.88
N MET A 4 18.69 -14.01 31.60
CA MET A 4 18.66 -12.66 30.99
C MET A 4 18.57 -12.88 29.45
N ASN A 5 17.39 -13.01 28.86
CA ASN A 5 16.57 -11.92 28.31
C ASN A 5 17.34 -10.94 27.40
N SER A 6 17.25 -11.13 26.09
CA SER A 6 17.42 -10.05 25.10
C SER A 6 16.21 -10.05 24.17
N LYS A 7 15.39 -9.01 24.33
CA LYS A 7 14.16 -8.73 23.59
C LYS A 7 14.45 -7.78 22.42
N VAL A 8 13.88 -8.12 21.25
CA VAL A 8 13.38 -7.22 20.17
C VAL A 8 14.46 -6.53 19.31
N SER A 9 14.37 -6.54 17.97
CA SER A 9 13.57 -5.59 17.14
C SER A 9 13.69 -5.97 15.65
N ARG A 10 12.63 -6.22 14.86
CA ARG A 10 11.68 -5.25 14.25
C ARG A 10 12.31 -4.09 13.45
N ARG A 11 13.54 -4.21 12.98
CA ARG A 11 14.09 -3.36 11.91
C ARG A 11 15.02 -4.20 11.03
N GLN A 12 15.14 -3.84 9.76
CA GLN A 12 16.15 -4.30 8.78
C GLN A 12 15.76 -5.43 7.82
N VAL A 13 14.59 -5.35 7.18
CA VAL A 13 14.47 -5.89 5.81
C VAL A 13 13.97 -4.76 4.91
N LEU A 14 14.93 -3.93 4.51
CA LEU A 14 14.82 -2.91 3.49
C LEU A 14 16.10 -3.05 2.66
N VAL A 15 16.01 -2.69 1.38
CA VAL A 15 17.12 -2.59 0.42
C VAL A 15 17.41 -3.90 -0.36
N LEU A 16 16.86 -4.02 -1.57
CA LEU A 16 17.62 -3.86 -2.84
C LEU A 16 16.78 -4.31 -4.03
N GLY A 17 16.41 -3.35 -4.87
CA GLY A 17 15.90 -3.56 -6.22
C GLY A 17 17.04 -3.52 -7.25
N GLY A 18 16.86 -4.23 -8.36
CA GLY A 18 17.77 -4.19 -9.51
C GLY A 18 17.46 -5.25 -10.58
N LEU A 19 16.79 -4.81 -11.66
CA LEU A 19 16.98 -5.14 -13.09
C LEU A 19 16.83 -6.59 -13.66
N THR A 20 15.71 -6.74 -14.40
CA THR A 20 15.50 -7.21 -15.81
C THR A 20 15.76 -8.64 -16.33
N LEU A 21 14.64 -9.20 -16.84
CA LEU A 21 14.34 -9.83 -18.16
C LEU A 21 14.96 -11.18 -18.60
N GLY A 22 14.07 -12.07 -19.05
CA GLY A 22 14.37 -13.23 -19.91
C GLY A 22 13.21 -14.22 -20.02
N VAL A 23 12.39 -14.10 -21.08
CA VAL A 23 11.22 -14.95 -21.36
C VAL A 23 11.66 -16.23 -22.07
N GLY A 24 11.13 -17.39 -21.63
CA GLY A 24 11.21 -18.66 -22.34
C GLY A 24 9.92 -19.47 -22.12
N ALA A 25 9.12 -19.62 -23.19
CA ALA A 25 7.83 -20.29 -23.16
C ALA A 25 7.97 -21.82 -22.97
N VAL A 26 7.13 -22.39 -22.10
CA VAL A 26 6.80 -23.82 -22.16
C VAL A 26 5.31 -23.96 -21.93
N ASN A 27 4.61 -24.48 -22.94
CA ASN A 27 3.22 -24.88 -22.89
C ASN A 27 3.00 -25.91 -21.78
N VAL A 28 1.96 -25.72 -20.96
CA VAL A 28 1.33 -26.82 -20.22
C VAL A 28 -0.17 -26.74 -20.43
N ALA A 29 -0.69 -27.75 -21.13
CA ALA A 29 -2.10 -27.97 -21.35
C ALA A 29 -2.85 -28.13 -20.02
N GLY A 30 -4.06 -27.58 -20.00
CA GLY A 30 -4.79 -27.19 -18.80
C GLY A 30 -5.40 -28.31 -17.97
N PHE A 31 -6.05 -27.91 -16.88
CA PHE A 31 -7.02 -28.74 -16.18
C PHE A 31 -8.21 -27.91 -15.71
N GLY A 32 -9.39 -28.39 -16.09
CA GLY A 32 -10.67 -27.97 -15.56
C GLY A 32 -10.81 -28.35 -14.08
N GLY A 33 -11.77 -27.71 -13.42
CA GLY A 33 -11.99 -27.85 -11.99
C GLY A 33 -12.49 -29.22 -11.56
N THR A 34 -12.18 -29.56 -10.31
CA THR A 34 -13.14 -29.95 -9.26
C THR A 34 -12.36 -29.93 -7.94
N ALA A 35 -13.00 -29.43 -6.89
CA ALA A 35 -12.45 -29.45 -5.54
C ALA A 35 -12.55 -30.87 -4.99
N TYR A 36 -11.43 -31.47 -4.61
CA TYR A 36 -11.36 -32.63 -3.73
C TYR A 36 -10.17 -32.45 -2.78
N ALA A 37 -10.43 -32.61 -1.49
CA ALA A 37 -9.41 -32.95 -0.53
C ALA A 37 -9.03 -34.42 -0.80
N ASP A 38 -7.77 -34.68 -1.05
CA ASP A 38 -7.26 -36.05 -1.08
C ASP A 38 -5.91 -36.12 -0.37
N ALA A 39 -5.82 -37.10 0.51
CA ALA A 39 -4.75 -37.33 1.44
C ALA A 39 -3.78 -38.36 0.85
N THR A 40 -2.64 -37.94 0.33
CA THR A 40 -1.42 -38.77 0.23
C THR A 40 -0.18 -37.93 -0.08
N THR A 41 0.39 -37.30 0.95
CA THR A 41 1.84 -37.17 1.19
C THR A 41 1.99 -37.14 2.70
N GLY A 42 2.01 -38.32 3.34
CA GLY A 42 1.96 -38.46 4.80
C GLY A 42 3.03 -37.70 5.58
N ASP A 43 4.09 -37.24 4.92
CA ASP A 43 5.27 -36.67 5.57
C ASP A 43 5.49 -35.18 5.28
N VAL A 44 4.67 -34.51 4.45
CA VAL A 44 4.89 -33.10 4.10
C VAL A 44 3.62 -32.29 4.24
N THR A 45 3.64 -31.28 5.12
CA THR A 45 2.53 -30.35 5.33
C THR A 45 2.94 -28.91 5.04
N LEU A 46 1.99 -28.10 4.55
CA LEU A 46 2.21 -26.70 4.23
C LEU A 46 1.53 -25.79 5.26
N ALA A 47 2.30 -24.88 5.85
CA ALA A 47 1.78 -23.87 6.78
C ALA A 47 1.99 -22.45 6.21
N PRO A 48 0.97 -21.58 6.20
CA PRO A 48 1.14 -20.18 5.77
C PRO A 48 2.04 -19.41 6.75
N VAL A 49 2.88 -18.51 6.21
CA VAL A 49 3.82 -17.70 7.03
C VAL A 49 3.29 -16.28 7.22
N GLY A 50 3.21 -15.84 8.48
CA GLY A 50 2.92 -14.46 8.87
C GLY A 50 1.43 -14.13 9.00
N ALA A 51 0.97 -13.85 10.23
CA ALA A 51 -0.43 -13.55 10.55
C ALA A 51 -0.83 -12.08 10.37
N ASN A 52 -0.22 -11.34 9.43
CA ASN A 52 -0.54 -9.92 9.19
C ASN A 52 -1.22 -9.74 7.82
N PRO A 53 -2.52 -10.04 7.71
CA PRO A 53 -3.22 -9.98 6.43
C PRO A 53 -3.34 -8.55 5.89
N VAL A 54 -3.44 -8.43 4.57
CA VAL A 54 -3.88 -7.21 3.90
C VAL A 54 -5.38 -7.24 3.67
N VAL A 55 -6.00 -6.05 3.72
CA VAL A 55 -7.41 -5.84 3.43
C VAL A 55 -7.59 -5.68 1.92
N VAL A 56 -8.36 -6.56 1.29
CA VAL A 56 -8.74 -6.44 -0.11
C VAL A 56 -10.24 -6.19 -0.18
N LEU A 57 -10.65 -5.16 -0.93
CA LEU A 57 -12.06 -4.88 -1.17
C LEU A 57 -12.45 -5.48 -2.52
N PRO A 58 -13.34 -6.49 -2.53
CA PRO A 58 -13.76 -7.13 -3.78
C PRO A 58 -14.78 -6.29 -4.57
N GLY A 59 -15.30 -5.21 -3.97
CA GLY A 59 -16.28 -4.33 -4.59
C GLY A 59 -16.93 -3.38 -3.59
N VAL A 60 -17.79 -2.51 -4.10
CA VAL A 60 -18.63 -1.59 -3.31
C VAL A 60 -19.70 -2.38 -2.57
N GLY A 61 -19.88 -2.10 -1.28
CA GLY A 61 -20.91 -2.78 -0.48
C GLY A 61 -20.62 -4.26 -0.24
N VAL A 62 -19.37 -4.70 -0.42
CA VAL A 62 -18.95 -6.07 -0.12
C VAL A 62 -18.05 -6.09 1.11
N GLN A 63 -18.14 -7.16 1.89
CA GLN A 63 -17.27 -7.36 3.03
C GLN A 63 -15.80 -7.43 2.58
N PRO A 64 -14.88 -6.70 3.24
CA PRO A 64 -13.45 -6.83 2.96
C PRO A 64 -12.97 -8.26 3.16
N ALA A 65 -12.12 -8.74 2.26
CA ALA A 65 -11.48 -10.05 2.35
C ALA A 65 -10.06 -9.91 2.90
N ALA A 66 -9.61 -10.93 3.63
CA ALA A 66 -8.25 -11.01 4.18
C ALA A 66 -7.38 -11.87 3.28
N PHE A 67 -6.23 -11.33 2.91
CA PHE A 67 -5.24 -12.00 2.08
C PHE A 67 -3.88 -11.98 2.77
N PRO A 68 -3.03 -13.01 2.62
CA PRO A 68 -1.70 -12.99 3.23
C PRO A 68 -0.88 -11.83 2.65
N ARG A 69 -0.15 -11.10 3.50
CA ARG A 69 0.73 -10.01 3.04
C ARG A 69 1.96 -10.53 2.29
N GLN A 70 2.42 -11.73 2.65
CA GLN A 70 3.52 -12.40 1.98
C GLN A 70 2.98 -13.68 1.35
N LEU A 71 3.31 -13.94 0.09
CA LEU A 71 3.11 -15.24 -0.52
C LEU A 71 4.23 -16.16 -0.05
N ALA A 72 4.06 -16.66 1.16
CA ALA A 72 5.06 -17.44 1.86
C ALA A 72 4.43 -18.68 2.49
N VAL A 73 5.13 -19.80 2.34
CA VAL A 73 4.73 -21.09 2.90
C VAL A 73 5.91 -21.74 3.59
N GLN A 74 5.68 -22.28 4.77
CA GLN A 74 6.60 -23.15 5.48
C GLN A 74 6.29 -24.59 5.07
N VAL A 75 7.28 -25.30 4.57
CA VAL A 75 7.18 -26.72 4.23
C VAL A 75 7.62 -27.49 5.46
N LYS A 76 6.68 -28.07 6.18
CA LYS A 76 6.95 -28.96 7.31
C LYS A 76 7.09 -30.36 6.81
N HIS A 77 8.11 -31.06 7.27
CA HIS A 77 8.36 -32.43 6.89
C HIS A 77 8.85 -33.22 8.10
N ASP A 78 8.11 -34.26 8.47
CA ASP A 78 8.11 -34.88 9.79
C ASP A 78 9.30 -35.84 9.97
N GLY A 79 10.52 -35.31 9.84
CA GLY A 79 11.77 -36.05 10.01
C GLY A 79 12.27 -36.76 8.75
N THR A 80 11.51 -36.77 7.66
CA THR A 80 11.92 -37.30 6.36
C THR A 80 12.69 -36.25 5.57
N ASP A 81 13.85 -36.60 5.02
CA ASP A 81 14.60 -35.68 4.14
C ASP A 81 13.77 -35.22 2.93
N LEU A 82 13.89 -33.94 2.59
CA LEU A 82 13.36 -33.42 1.33
C LEU A 82 14.40 -33.64 0.23
N PRO A 83 14.12 -34.45 -0.80
CA PRO A 83 15.10 -34.69 -1.85
C PRO A 83 15.33 -33.44 -2.70
N ALA A 84 16.54 -33.33 -3.27
CA ALA A 84 16.83 -32.36 -4.31
C ALA A 84 15.83 -32.50 -5.48
N GLY A 85 15.38 -31.38 -6.02
CA GLY A 85 14.33 -31.32 -7.03
C GLY A 85 12.90 -31.27 -6.47
N THR A 86 12.73 -31.18 -5.14
CA THR A 86 11.43 -30.89 -4.53
C THR A 86 10.90 -29.55 -5.04
N GLN A 87 9.64 -29.52 -5.47
CA GLN A 87 8.98 -28.35 -6.03
C GLN A 87 7.90 -27.83 -5.10
N VAL A 88 7.91 -26.53 -4.85
CA VAL A 88 6.87 -25.80 -4.13
C VAL A 88 6.19 -24.85 -5.10
N ALA A 89 4.93 -25.10 -5.41
CA ALA A 89 4.14 -24.28 -6.32
C ALA A 89 3.19 -23.38 -5.53
N ILE A 90 3.24 -22.07 -5.76
CA ILE A 90 2.31 -21.10 -5.18
C ILE A 90 1.53 -20.43 -6.31
N THR A 91 0.21 -20.63 -6.30
CA THR A 91 -0.74 -20.00 -7.23
C THR A 91 -1.42 -18.82 -6.55
N TYR A 92 -1.49 -17.68 -7.24
CA TYR A 92 -2.03 -16.43 -6.70
C TYR A 92 -2.65 -15.54 -7.78
N ASP A 93 -3.45 -14.56 -7.33
CA ASP A 93 -4.01 -13.50 -8.18
C ASP A 93 -2.96 -12.39 -8.42
N PRO A 94 -2.47 -12.18 -9.65
CA PRO A 94 -1.43 -11.19 -9.93
C PRO A 94 -1.87 -9.75 -9.68
N ARG A 95 -3.18 -9.48 -9.55
CA ARG A 95 -3.70 -8.14 -9.22
C ARG A 95 -3.42 -7.76 -7.77
N LEU A 96 -3.16 -8.74 -6.91
CA LEU A 96 -2.93 -8.53 -5.47
C LEU A 96 -1.47 -8.55 -5.07
N TYR A 97 -0.59 -9.12 -5.90
CA TYR A 97 0.76 -9.49 -5.51
C TYR A 97 1.81 -9.09 -6.54
N ALA A 98 2.92 -8.55 -6.07
CA ALA A 98 4.15 -8.42 -6.86
C ALA A 98 5.00 -9.66 -6.59
N PRO A 99 5.39 -10.40 -7.63
CA PRO A 99 6.39 -11.44 -7.49
C PRO A 99 7.72 -10.84 -7.04
N LEU A 100 8.48 -11.59 -6.25
CA LEU A 100 9.88 -11.29 -6.03
C LEU A 100 10.64 -11.49 -7.36
N PRO A 101 11.66 -10.66 -7.65
CA PRO A 101 12.53 -10.89 -8.82
C PRO A 101 13.17 -12.28 -8.82
N THR A 102 13.41 -12.84 -7.63
CA THR A 102 13.84 -14.23 -7.43
C THR A 102 13.08 -14.78 -6.24
N ALA A 103 12.39 -15.91 -6.41
CA ALA A 103 11.79 -16.60 -5.28
C ALA A 103 12.90 -17.04 -4.30
N MET A 104 12.58 -16.99 -3.01
CA MET A 104 13.54 -17.29 -1.95
C MET A 104 13.10 -18.53 -1.19
N ALA A 105 14.03 -19.44 -0.92
CA ALA A 105 13.87 -20.52 0.03
C ALA A 105 14.90 -20.34 1.15
N THR A 106 14.48 -20.49 2.41
CA THR A 106 15.37 -20.32 3.57
C THR A 106 15.09 -21.35 4.66
N ILE A 107 16.14 -21.80 5.35
CA ILE A 107 16.06 -22.54 6.61
C ILE A 107 16.68 -21.67 7.70
N GLY A 108 15.86 -21.23 8.65
CA GLY A 108 16.29 -20.25 9.64
C GLY A 108 16.87 -18.99 8.98
N ARG A 109 18.18 -18.78 9.08
CA ARG A 109 18.91 -17.65 8.46
C ARG A 109 19.65 -18.02 7.17
N HIS A 110 19.68 -19.29 6.81
CA HIS A 110 20.44 -19.77 5.66
C HIS A 110 19.55 -19.79 4.43
N ARG A 111 20.06 -19.25 3.33
CA ARG A 111 19.41 -19.34 2.02
C ARG A 111 19.65 -20.74 1.46
N VAL A 112 18.57 -21.37 1.02
CA VAL A 112 18.59 -22.64 0.30
C VAL A 112 18.76 -22.36 -1.18
N HIS A 113 19.59 -23.15 -1.85
CA HIS A 113 19.74 -23.06 -3.30
C HIS A 113 18.43 -23.50 -3.98
N SER A 114 17.89 -22.61 -4.81
CA SER A 114 16.62 -22.84 -5.49
C SER A 114 16.55 -22.14 -6.83
N THR A 115 15.83 -22.73 -7.78
CA THR A 115 15.41 -22.06 -9.02
C THR A 115 13.91 -21.78 -8.97
N SER A 116 13.44 -20.83 -9.79
CA SER A 116 12.01 -20.52 -9.86
C SER A 116 11.55 -20.33 -11.30
N LYS A 117 10.32 -20.78 -11.58
CA LYS A 117 9.64 -20.56 -12.85
C LYS A 117 8.23 -20.05 -12.59
N THR A 118 7.81 -19.08 -13.39
CA THR A 118 6.46 -18.51 -13.30
C THR A 118 5.67 -18.83 -14.56
N THR A 119 4.43 -19.27 -14.38
CA THR A 119 3.47 -19.50 -15.47
C THR A 119 2.16 -18.77 -15.17
N THR A 120 1.48 -18.34 -16.23
CA THR A 120 0.16 -17.70 -16.13
C THR A 120 -0.85 -18.60 -16.83
N ASP A 121 -1.95 -18.93 -16.14
CA ASP A 121 -3.06 -19.63 -16.76
C ASP A 121 -3.82 -18.66 -17.69
N PRO A 122 -3.90 -18.92 -19.01
CA PRO A 122 -4.54 -18.01 -19.95
C PRO A 122 -6.07 -17.91 -19.76
N LYS A 123 -6.71 -18.88 -19.09
CA LYS A 123 -8.16 -18.86 -18.84
C LYS A 123 -8.52 -18.10 -17.59
N THR A 124 -7.76 -18.31 -16.51
CA THR A 124 -8.05 -17.72 -15.19
C THR A 124 -7.22 -16.49 -14.88
N THR A 125 -6.17 -16.22 -15.66
CA THR A 125 -5.14 -15.18 -15.44
C THR A 125 -4.34 -15.35 -14.14
N LEU A 126 -4.55 -16.46 -13.41
CA LEU A 126 -3.81 -16.76 -12.19
C LEU A 126 -2.37 -17.09 -12.50
N VAL A 127 -1.48 -16.65 -11.63
CA VAL A 127 -0.04 -16.87 -11.75
C VAL A 127 0.39 -17.97 -10.80
N THR A 128 1.16 -18.94 -11.29
CA THR A 128 1.79 -19.98 -10.48
C THR A 128 3.30 -19.80 -10.53
N CYS A 129 3.91 -19.60 -9.36
CA CYS A 129 5.36 -19.63 -9.19
C CYS A 129 5.77 -20.98 -8.61
N THR A 130 6.55 -21.75 -9.37
CA THR A 130 7.12 -23.03 -8.95
C THR A 130 8.58 -22.82 -8.58
N VAL A 131 8.89 -23.03 -7.30
CA VAL A 131 10.23 -22.98 -6.74
C VAL A 131 10.76 -24.41 -6.62
N THR A 132 11.90 -24.70 -7.25
CA THR A 132 12.57 -26.00 -7.16
C THR A 132 13.77 -25.88 -6.24
N LEU A 133 13.77 -26.65 -5.15
CA LEU A 133 14.93 -26.76 -4.25
C LEU A 133 16.00 -27.59 -4.96
N THR A 134 17.19 -27.04 -5.17
CA THR A 134 18.24 -27.72 -5.97
C THR A 134 19.12 -28.64 -5.13
N GLU A 135 19.06 -28.50 -3.81
CA GLU A 135 19.76 -29.33 -2.83
C GLU A 135 18.76 -30.12 -1.98
N ALA A 136 19.22 -31.26 -1.45
CA ALA A 136 18.43 -32.04 -0.49
C ALA A 136 18.47 -31.35 0.88
N LEU A 137 17.36 -31.39 1.61
CA LEU A 137 17.26 -30.77 2.93
C LEU A 137 17.05 -31.85 4.00
N PRO A 138 17.80 -31.80 5.12
CA PRO A 138 17.69 -32.78 6.17
C PRO A 138 16.34 -32.68 6.88
N GLY A 139 15.79 -33.82 7.28
CA GLY A 139 14.53 -33.94 8.04
C GLY A 139 14.41 -32.92 9.18
N GLY A 140 13.25 -32.29 9.32
CA GLY A 140 12.99 -31.28 10.35
C GLY A 140 13.54 -29.86 10.09
N SER A 141 14.13 -29.59 8.92
CA SER A 141 14.66 -28.27 8.55
C SER A 141 13.61 -27.18 8.26
N GLU A 142 12.34 -27.52 8.16
CA GLU A 142 11.19 -26.62 7.95
C GLU A 142 11.45 -25.39 7.03
N PRO A 143 11.84 -25.58 5.75
CA PRO A 143 12.18 -24.47 4.88
C PRO A 143 10.97 -23.56 4.61
N VAL A 144 11.22 -22.26 4.57
CA VAL A 144 10.24 -21.24 4.20
C VAL A 144 10.51 -20.80 2.76
N VAL A 145 9.48 -20.92 1.92
CA VAL A 145 9.50 -20.46 0.53
C VAL A 145 8.68 -19.19 0.41
N VAL A 146 9.27 -18.12 -0.14
CA VAL A 146 8.64 -16.81 -0.37
C VAL A 146 8.72 -16.48 -1.85
N VAL A 147 7.57 -16.19 -2.47
CA VAL A 147 7.49 -15.90 -3.92
C VAL A 147 7.07 -14.47 -4.23
N GLY A 148 6.50 -13.73 -3.27
CA GLY A 148 5.93 -12.42 -3.53
C GLY A 148 5.37 -11.75 -2.30
N THR A 149 4.97 -10.49 -2.48
CA THR A 149 4.35 -9.68 -1.43
C THR A 149 3.13 -8.95 -1.96
N ALA A 150 2.14 -8.70 -1.11
CA ALA A 150 0.96 -7.96 -1.49
C ALA A 150 1.35 -6.53 -1.91
N VAL A 151 0.82 -6.08 -3.04
CA VAL A 151 1.11 -4.76 -3.60
C VAL A 151 0.03 -3.79 -3.14
N PRO A 152 0.38 -2.72 -2.41
CA PRO A 152 -0.56 -1.63 -2.22
C PRO A 152 -0.70 -0.88 -3.55
N VAL A 153 -1.82 -1.10 -4.24
CA VAL A 153 -2.21 -0.28 -5.39
C VAL A 153 -2.97 0.95 -4.85
N LEU A 154 -2.95 2.05 -5.60
CA LEU A 154 -3.78 3.22 -5.30
C LEU A 154 -5.21 3.01 -5.80
N TYR A 155 -6.16 3.61 -5.09
CA TYR A 155 -7.55 3.66 -5.51
C TYR A 155 -7.72 4.38 -6.86
N PRO A 156 -8.63 3.93 -7.76
CA PRO A 156 -9.57 2.81 -7.61
C PRO A 156 -9.02 1.44 -8.00
N LEU A 157 -7.77 1.37 -8.46
CA LEU A 157 -7.16 0.13 -8.95
C LEU A 157 -6.90 -0.90 -7.84
N ASP A 158 -7.03 -0.47 -6.59
CA ASP A 158 -6.95 -1.31 -5.41
C ASP A 158 -8.24 -2.12 -5.12
N LEU A 159 -9.31 -1.89 -5.90
CA LEU A 159 -10.54 -2.67 -5.90
C LEU A 159 -10.39 -3.86 -6.86
N VAL A 160 -10.47 -5.08 -6.33
CA VAL A 160 -10.21 -6.29 -7.11
C VAL A 160 -11.45 -7.17 -7.13
N VAL A 161 -12.23 -7.12 -8.20
CA VAL A 161 -13.46 -7.91 -8.34
C VAL A 161 -13.14 -9.41 -8.32
N ALA A 162 -13.90 -10.13 -7.47
CA ALA A 162 -13.77 -11.57 -7.25
C ALA A 162 -12.31 -12.02 -7.06
N PRO A 163 -11.61 -11.53 -6.01
CA PRO A 163 -10.20 -11.82 -5.81
C PRO A 163 -10.03 -13.29 -5.42
N VAL A 164 -9.07 -13.97 -6.03
CA VAL A 164 -8.83 -15.40 -5.79
C VAL A 164 -7.76 -15.59 -4.72
N GLY A 165 -8.08 -16.42 -3.71
CA GLY A 165 -7.15 -16.76 -2.62
C GLY A 165 -5.91 -17.50 -3.12
N ALA A 166 -4.76 -17.18 -2.53
CA ALA A 166 -3.52 -17.88 -2.84
C ALA A 166 -3.54 -19.32 -2.31
N THR A 167 -2.93 -20.24 -3.06
CA THR A 167 -2.82 -21.65 -2.70
C THR A 167 -1.40 -22.15 -2.93
N ALA A 168 -0.92 -23.06 -2.09
CA ALA A 168 0.38 -23.70 -2.23
C ALA A 168 0.23 -25.22 -2.39
N ALA A 169 1.15 -25.86 -3.10
CA ALA A 169 1.25 -27.31 -3.23
C ALA A 169 2.72 -27.72 -3.27
N VAL A 170 3.02 -28.96 -2.85
CA VAL A 170 4.36 -29.54 -2.95
C VAL A 170 4.33 -30.75 -3.87
N ALA A 171 5.37 -30.90 -4.68
CA ALA A 171 5.61 -32.09 -5.48
C ALA A 171 7.03 -32.59 -5.24
N ARG A 172 7.22 -33.92 -5.21
CA ARG A 172 8.54 -34.52 -5.40
C ARG A 172 8.89 -34.47 -6.89
N LYS A 173 10.20 -34.47 -7.22
CA LYS A 173 10.73 -34.33 -8.59
C LYS A 173 9.93 -35.16 -9.61
N ASN A 174 9.45 -34.52 -10.68
CA ASN A 174 8.65 -35.10 -11.76
C ASN A 174 7.25 -35.65 -11.36
N GLY A 175 6.80 -35.41 -10.13
CA GLY A 175 5.43 -35.72 -9.69
C GLY A 175 4.47 -34.56 -9.98
N LYS A 176 3.18 -34.88 -10.16
CA LYS A 176 2.14 -33.85 -10.10
C LYS A 176 2.08 -33.29 -8.66
N PRO A 177 1.97 -31.97 -8.45
CA PRO A 177 1.74 -31.42 -7.12
C PRO A 177 0.46 -32.02 -6.54
N THR A 178 0.58 -32.70 -5.40
CA THR A 178 -0.54 -33.21 -4.61
C THR A 178 -0.68 -32.37 -3.35
N GLY A 179 -1.87 -32.33 -2.72
CA GLY A 179 -2.09 -31.56 -1.49
C GLY A 179 -2.13 -30.05 -1.69
N ARG A 180 -3.17 -29.53 -2.35
CA ARG A 180 -3.38 -28.08 -2.49
C ARG A 180 -3.83 -27.49 -1.15
N HIS A 181 -2.97 -26.70 -0.52
CA HIS A 181 -3.28 -25.99 0.71
C HIS A 181 -3.65 -24.54 0.44
N SER A 182 -4.72 -24.07 1.08
CA SER A 182 -5.08 -22.66 1.03
C SER A 182 -4.15 -21.84 1.92
N LEU A 183 -3.62 -20.73 1.39
CA LEU A 183 -2.89 -19.73 2.16
C LEU A 183 -3.85 -18.66 2.74
N LYS A 184 -5.16 -18.94 2.74
CA LYS A 184 -6.17 -18.01 3.23
C LYS A 184 -5.95 -17.74 4.71
N THR A 185 -5.85 -16.46 5.05
CA THR A 185 -5.73 -15.99 6.42
C THR A 185 -7.10 -15.84 7.05
N HIS A 186 -7.19 -16.09 8.36
CA HIS A 186 -8.41 -15.74 9.09
C HIS A 186 -8.61 -14.22 9.03
N ARG A 187 -9.86 -13.81 8.83
CA ARG A 187 -10.23 -12.40 8.78
C ARG A 187 -10.21 -11.82 10.20
N PRO A 188 -9.42 -10.77 10.49
CA PRO A 188 -9.51 -10.08 11.77
C PRO A 188 -10.86 -9.39 11.95
N ALA A 189 -11.42 -9.43 13.17
CA ALA A 189 -12.66 -8.72 13.49
C ALA A 189 -12.57 -7.21 13.23
N ALA A 190 -11.37 -6.62 13.37
CA ALA A 190 -11.09 -5.22 13.08
C ALA A 190 -11.37 -4.82 11.61
N PHE A 191 -11.53 -5.78 10.69
CA PHE A 191 -11.93 -5.50 9.30
C PHE A 191 -13.41 -5.13 9.19
N GLY A 192 -14.16 -5.05 10.29
CA GLY A 192 -15.51 -4.51 10.33
C GLY A 192 -16.53 -5.31 9.51
N GLY A 193 -17.61 -4.65 9.10
CA GLY A 193 -18.69 -5.24 8.32
C GLY A 193 -18.59 -4.96 6.82
N VAL A 194 -19.73 -4.93 6.15
CA VAL A 194 -19.87 -4.36 4.81
C VAL A 194 -19.61 -2.86 4.92
N ALA A 195 -18.71 -2.33 4.09
CA ALA A 195 -18.46 -0.91 4.06
C ALA A 195 -17.98 -0.46 2.68
N THR A 196 -18.42 0.73 2.28
CA THR A 196 -18.12 1.29 0.96
C THR A 196 -16.76 2.01 1.01
N PRO A 197 -15.83 1.74 0.09
CA PRO A 197 -14.56 2.46 0.02
C PRO A 197 -14.78 3.95 -0.20
N TRP A 198 -13.95 4.76 0.42
CA TRP A 198 -13.92 6.21 0.22
C TRP A 198 -12.46 6.68 0.11
N GLY A 199 -12.23 7.82 -0.54
CA GLY A 199 -10.90 8.37 -0.70
C GLY A 199 -10.99 9.85 -1.05
N ILE A 200 -10.24 10.68 -0.34
CA ILE A 200 -10.19 12.11 -0.61
C ILE A 200 -8.89 12.42 -1.34
N GLU A 201 -8.98 13.22 -2.38
CA GLU A 201 -7.87 13.84 -3.07
C GLU A 201 -7.82 15.32 -2.74
N VAL A 202 -6.61 15.86 -2.65
CA VAL A 202 -6.35 17.28 -2.52
C VAL A 202 -5.76 17.84 -3.81
N SER A 203 -6.34 18.93 -4.28
CA SER A 203 -5.77 19.75 -5.35
C SER A 203 -5.84 21.22 -4.96
N GLY A 204 -5.27 22.11 -5.78
CA GLY A 204 -5.28 23.52 -5.45
C GLY A 204 -4.94 24.43 -6.61
N VAL A 205 -5.29 25.70 -6.46
CA VAL A 205 -4.84 26.79 -7.32
C VAL A 205 -3.80 27.59 -6.55
N TRP A 206 -2.72 27.90 -7.24
CA TRP A 206 -1.60 28.64 -6.69
C TRP A 206 -1.60 30.05 -7.25
N GLU A 207 -1.36 31.02 -6.38
CA GLU A 207 -1.01 32.38 -6.76
C GLU A 207 0.46 32.64 -6.50
N ARG A 208 0.97 33.69 -7.14
CA ARG A 208 2.37 34.08 -7.11
C ARG A 208 2.53 35.42 -6.44
N TYR A 209 3.41 35.49 -5.45
CA TYR A 209 3.87 36.74 -4.86
C TYR A 209 5.25 37.06 -5.40
N GLU A 210 5.43 38.23 -6.00
CA GLU A 210 6.69 38.65 -6.61
C GLU A 210 7.35 39.77 -5.81
N TRP A 211 8.69 39.77 -5.81
CA TRP A 211 9.49 40.86 -5.29
C TRP A 211 10.79 41.01 -6.09
N ALA A 212 11.56 42.06 -5.80
CA ALA A 212 12.77 42.41 -6.55
C ALA A 212 12.48 42.55 -8.06
N ASP A 213 11.48 43.36 -8.40
CA ASP A 213 11.07 43.67 -9.77
C ASP A 213 10.75 42.42 -10.61
N GLY A 214 10.09 41.44 -10.00
CA GLY A 214 9.68 40.19 -10.66
C GLY A 214 10.80 39.15 -10.82
N LYS A 215 12.03 39.46 -10.37
CA LYS A 215 13.14 38.50 -10.44
C LYS A 215 13.00 37.36 -9.45
N ARG A 216 12.24 37.55 -8.37
CA ARG A 216 11.99 36.56 -7.33
C ARG A 216 10.49 36.41 -7.09
N TRP A 217 10.06 35.19 -6.87
CA TRP A 217 8.67 34.86 -6.61
C TRP A 217 8.49 33.66 -5.70
N TYR A 218 7.36 33.65 -5.00
CA TYR A 218 6.92 32.57 -4.13
C TYR A 218 5.49 32.18 -4.48
N TYR A 219 5.24 30.88 -4.61
CA TYR A 219 3.88 30.37 -4.77
C TYR A 219 3.21 30.15 -3.43
N TYR A 220 1.92 30.43 -3.37
CA TYR A 220 1.08 30.16 -2.20
C TYR A 220 -0.33 29.74 -2.64
N PRO A 221 -1.08 28.97 -1.84
CA PRO A 221 -2.37 28.47 -2.26
C PRO A 221 -3.41 29.60 -2.18
N ALA A 222 -4.15 29.81 -3.27
CA ALA A 222 -5.31 30.70 -3.32
C ALA A 222 -6.64 29.93 -3.24
N ARG A 223 -6.62 28.65 -3.64
CA ARG A 223 -7.74 27.73 -3.48
C ARG A 223 -7.24 26.34 -3.17
N ILE A 224 -7.91 25.66 -2.24
CA ILE A 224 -7.70 24.24 -1.93
C ILE A 224 -8.98 23.51 -2.28
N THR A 225 -8.88 22.39 -2.99
CA THR A 225 -10.01 21.55 -3.36
C THR A 225 -9.86 20.20 -2.68
N LEU A 226 -10.87 19.78 -1.92
CA LEU A 226 -10.98 18.44 -1.36
C LEU A 226 -12.05 17.69 -2.15
N HIS A 227 -11.68 16.62 -2.85
CA HIS A 227 -12.59 15.87 -3.72
C HIS A 227 -12.67 14.42 -3.25
N ASN A 228 -13.88 13.93 -2.98
CA ASN A 228 -14.07 12.52 -2.68
C ASN A 228 -14.24 11.71 -3.97
N VAL A 229 -13.21 10.95 -4.32
CA VAL A 229 -13.16 10.09 -5.51
C VAL A 229 -13.73 8.70 -5.27
N GLY A 230 -14.05 8.36 -4.02
CA GLY A 230 -14.63 7.08 -3.67
C GLY A 230 -16.16 7.05 -3.75
N PRO A 231 -16.77 5.85 -3.90
CA PRO A 231 -18.21 5.67 -3.92
C PRO A 231 -18.87 5.81 -2.53
N GLY A 232 -18.07 5.83 -1.46
CA GLY A 232 -18.52 5.95 -0.09
C GLY A 232 -18.44 7.38 0.42
N THR A 233 -19.26 7.70 1.42
CA THR A 233 -19.13 8.96 2.16
C THR A 233 -17.94 8.89 3.11
N ALA A 234 -17.15 9.97 3.18
CA ALA A 234 -16.09 10.08 4.16
C ALA A 234 -16.68 10.07 5.59
N PRO A 235 -16.27 9.12 6.46
CA PRO A 235 -16.83 8.98 7.80
C PRO A 235 -16.41 10.13 8.73
N ALA A 236 -15.27 10.76 8.45
CA ALA A 236 -14.79 11.94 9.14
C ALA A 236 -14.97 13.19 8.28
N ALA A 237 -15.20 14.33 8.94
CA ALA A 237 -15.24 15.61 8.26
C ALA A 237 -13.85 15.97 7.70
N ALA A 238 -13.82 16.60 6.54
CA ALA A 238 -12.58 16.87 5.83
C ALA A 238 -11.66 17.81 6.63
N ALA A 239 -10.36 17.47 6.69
CA ALA A 239 -9.33 18.23 7.38
C ALA A 239 -8.05 18.29 6.54
N PHE A 240 -7.33 19.41 6.64
CA PHE A 240 -6.13 19.66 5.86
C PHE A 240 -5.14 20.56 6.61
N SER A 241 -3.88 20.53 6.17
CA SER A 241 -2.83 21.45 6.60
C SER A 241 -2.30 22.27 5.45
N VAL A 242 -1.82 23.47 5.75
CA VAL A 242 -1.11 24.36 4.83
C VAL A 242 0.21 24.73 5.47
N ALA A 243 1.31 24.34 4.83
CA ALA A 243 2.68 24.59 5.27
C ALA A 243 3.37 25.52 4.27
N LEU A 244 3.86 26.67 4.76
CA LEU A 244 4.43 27.76 3.95
C LEU A 244 5.75 28.25 4.57
N ASP A 245 6.46 29.08 3.82
CA ASP A 245 7.67 29.74 4.29
C ASP A 245 7.33 30.91 5.22
N PRO A 246 7.78 30.89 6.49
CA PRO A 246 7.49 31.94 7.46
C PRO A 246 8.18 33.26 7.14
N GLN A 247 9.24 33.28 6.34
CA GLN A 247 9.97 34.49 5.95
C GLN A 247 9.15 35.29 4.93
N VAL A 248 8.42 34.61 4.04
CA VAL A 248 7.55 35.25 3.03
C VAL A 248 6.11 35.41 3.50
N VAL A 249 5.58 34.50 4.33
CA VAL A 249 4.16 34.47 4.71
C VAL A 249 3.93 34.91 6.16
N ARG A 250 3.02 35.89 6.33
CA ARG A 250 2.58 36.40 7.65
C ARG A 250 1.37 35.65 8.19
N ASP A 251 0.41 35.35 7.34
CA ASP A 251 -0.85 34.76 7.79
C ASP A 251 -1.56 33.98 6.69
N VAL A 252 -2.41 33.03 7.09
CA VAL A 252 -3.26 32.21 6.22
C VAL A 252 -4.63 32.12 6.86
N SER A 253 -5.67 32.42 6.08
CA SER A 253 -7.06 32.25 6.51
C SER A 253 -7.88 31.61 5.39
N VAL A 254 -8.92 30.87 5.77
CA VAL A 254 -9.94 30.37 4.84
C VAL A 254 -11.10 31.37 4.84
N THR A 255 -11.38 31.96 3.69
CA THR A 255 -12.34 33.08 3.58
C THR A 255 -13.69 32.67 3.01
N GLY A 256 -13.79 31.47 2.44
CA GLY A 256 -15.04 30.98 1.90
C GLY A 256 -14.94 29.51 1.49
N ALA A 257 -16.09 28.89 1.31
CA ALA A 257 -16.20 27.51 0.84
C ALA A 257 -17.32 27.37 -0.19
N ARG A 258 -17.11 26.46 -1.14
CA ARG A 258 -18.13 26.02 -2.09
C ARG A 258 -18.17 24.50 -2.11
N LEU A 259 -19.36 23.94 -1.98
CA LEU A 259 -19.60 22.51 -2.14
C LEU A 259 -20.28 22.31 -3.51
N ASN A 260 -19.68 21.51 -4.38
CA ASN A 260 -20.18 21.25 -5.74
C ASN A 260 -20.52 22.56 -6.47
N HIS A 261 -19.57 23.50 -6.44
CA HIS A 261 -19.65 24.84 -7.06
C HIS A 261 -20.66 25.82 -6.44
N THR A 262 -21.41 25.42 -5.42
CA THR A 262 -22.38 26.28 -4.73
C THR A 262 -21.79 26.80 -3.43
N ALA A 263 -22.00 28.08 -3.11
CA ALA A 263 -21.57 28.67 -1.84
C ALA A 263 -22.10 27.86 -0.65
N HIS A 264 -21.22 27.55 0.30
CA HIS A 264 -21.54 26.63 1.39
C HIS A 264 -20.84 27.06 2.68
N ASP A 265 -21.55 27.07 3.79
CA ASP A 265 -20.93 27.20 5.12
C ASP A 265 -20.34 25.86 5.56
N ALA A 266 -19.09 25.64 5.19
CA ALA A 266 -18.34 24.44 5.57
C ALA A 266 -17.95 24.41 7.06
N GLY A 267 -18.25 25.44 7.85
CA GLY A 267 -17.86 25.54 9.27
C GLY A 267 -16.38 25.34 9.49
N VAL A 268 -15.56 26.00 8.67
CA VAL A 268 -14.10 25.82 8.68
C VAL A 268 -13.53 26.40 9.98
N ARG A 269 -12.82 25.56 10.74
CA ARG A 269 -12.19 25.92 12.01
C ARG A 269 -10.70 25.62 11.96
N GLN A 270 -9.89 26.59 12.38
CA GLN A 270 -8.47 26.36 12.62
C GLN A 270 -8.30 25.48 13.86
N LEU A 271 -7.61 24.36 13.70
CA LEU A 271 -7.29 23.44 14.79
C LEU A 271 -6.01 23.86 15.52
N ALA A 272 -4.98 24.23 14.75
CA ALA A 272 -3.67 24.59 15.27
C ALA A 272 -2.92 25.50 14.31
N SER A 273 -1.96 26.24 14.83
CA SER A 273 -0.92 26.88 14.05
C SER A 273 0.42 26.72 14.74
N SER A 274 1.46 26.50 13.94
CA SER A 274 2.85 26.44 14.39
C SER A 274 3.69 27.35 13.50
N ARG A 275 4.60 28.10 14.12
CA ARG A 275 5.53 28.99 13.42
C ARG A 275 6.91 28.83 14.01
N THR A 276 7.86 28.47 13.17
CA THR A 276 9.30 28.42 13.46
C THR A 276 10.05 29.33 12.48
N ALA A 277 11.38 29.33 12.55
CA ALA A 277 12.21 30.05 11.57
C ALA A 277 12.08 29.49 10.13
N SER A 278 11.73 28.21 9.98
CA SER A 278 11.73 27.49 8.69
C SER A 278 10.36 26.95 8.25
N LEU A 279 9.34 27.04 9.12
CA LEU A 279 8.01 26.51 8.84
C LEU A 279 6.92 27.42 9.43
N PHE A 280 5.95 27.78 8.60
CA PHE A 280 4.64 28.25 9.05
C PHE A 280 3.59 27.23 8.65
N GLU A 281 3.03 26.50 9.61
CA GLU A 281 1.98 25.50 9.37
C GLU A 281 0.67 25.93 10.04
N THR A 282 -0.42 25.82 9.31
CA THR A 282 -1.79 25.94 9.83
C THR A 282 -2.56 24.66 9.54
N ARG A 283 -3.38 24.23 10.49
CA ARG A 283 -4.21 23.02 10.39
C ARG A 283 -5.66 23.39 10.55
N TRP A 284 -6.51 22.83 9.69
CA TRP A 284 -7.90 23.20 9.54
C TRP A 284 -8.78 21.96 9.49
N ARG A 285 -10.01 22.10 10.01
CA ARG A 285 -11.06 21.10 9.92
C ARG A 285 -12.36 21.75 9.51
N THR A 286 -13.13 21.05 8.70
CA THR A 286 -14.47 21.45 8.26
C THR A 286 -15.54 20.67 9.03
N ARG A 287 -16.81 21.02 8.83
CA ARG A 287 -17.98 20.20 9.24
C ARG A 287 -18.47 19.28 8.13
N VAL A 288 -17.85 19.30 6.94
CA VAL A 288 -18.36 18.63 5.76
C VAL A 288 -17.85 17.19 5.70
N HIS A 289 -18.78 16.25 5.69
CA HIS A 289 -18.55 14.86 5.34
C HIS A 289 -18.81 14.70 3.83
N LEU A 290 -17.73 14.58 3.04
CA LEU A 290 -17.84 14.50 1.59
C LEU A 290 -18.53 13.20 1.17
N LYS A 291 -19.64 13.31 0.45
CA LYS A 291 -20.30 12.17 -0.21
C LYS A 291 -19.53 11.78 -1.47
N ALA A 292 -19.97 10.71 -2.12
CA ALA A 292 -19.36 10.26 -3.37
C ALA A 292 -19.41 11.37 -4.44
N GLY A 293 -18.26 11.72 -5.01
CA GLY A 293 -18.12 12.76 -6.02
C GLY A 293 -18.22 14.20 -5.49
N ASP A 294 -18.42 14.39 -4.18
CA ASP A 294 -18.47 15.73 -3.61
C ASP A 294 -17.10 16.42 -3.73
N ARG A 295 -17.15 17.69 -4.13
CA ARG A 295 -16.02 18.58 -4.25
C ARG A 295 -16.21 19.80 -3.35
N LEU A 296 -15.34 19.94 -2.36
CA LEU A 296 -15.28 21.11 -1.48
C LEU A 296 -14.11 22.00 -1.90
N ASP A 297 -14.43 23.12 -2.53
CA ASP A 297 -13.48 24.18 -2.86
C ASP A 297 -13.41 25.19 -1.69
N LEU A 298 -12.21 25.47 -1.20
CA LEU A 298 -11.92 26.37 -0.09
C LEU A 298 -11.11 27.55 -0.61
N ALA A 299 -11.64 28.77 -0.50
CA ALA A 299 -10.91 29.99 -0.83
C ALA A 299 -9.92 30.30 0.29
N VAL A 300 -8.65 30.49 -0.07
CA VAL A 300 -7.56 30.74 0.87
C VAL A 300 -7.02 32.14 0.64
N LYS A 301 -6.99 32.94 1.69
CA LYS A 301 -6.33 34.24 1.71
C LYS A 301 -5.00 34.11 2.43
N VAL A 302 -3.92 34.38 1.72
CA VAL A 302 -2.56 34.38 2.26
C VAL A 302 -2.07 35.82 2.32
N THR A 303 -1.60 36.24 3.49
CA THR A 303 -0.96 37.55 3.66
C THR A 303 0.55 37.37 3.56
N THR A 304 1.16 37.96 2.53
CA THR A 304 2.60 37.88 2.28
C THR A 304 3.34 39.12 2.80
N ARG A 305 4.66 39.05 2.83
CA ARG A 305 5.57 40.16 3.07
C ARG A 305 6.81 40.03 2.22
N LYS A 306 7.40 41.17 1.86
CA LYS A 306 8.72 41.21 1.28
C LYS A 306 9.74 40.72 2.33
N PRO A 307 10.60 39.74 1.99
CA PRO A 307 11.73 39.36 2.84
C PRO A 307 12.63 40.57 3.15
N ALA A 308 13.15 40.65 4.37
CA ALA A 308 14.04 41.74 4.78
C ALA A 308 15.43 41.65 4.12
N HIS A 309 15.88 40.42 3.87
CA HIS A 309 17.17 40.10 3.27
C HIS A 309 16.99 39.02 2.20
N ASP A 310 18.06 38.77 1.45
CA ASP A 310 18.13 37.64 0.53
C ASP A 310 17.91 36.33 1.29
N LEU A 311 17.08 35.47 0.71
CA LEU A 311 16.72 34.21 1.33
C LEU A 311 17.80 33.16 0.99
N PRO A 312 18.46 32.53 1.97
CA PRO A 312 19.41 31.45 1.68
C PRO A 312 18.68 30.18 1.24
N THR A 313 17.47 29.95 1.77
CA THR A 313 16.59 28.82 1.44
C THR A 313 15.14 29.26 1.49
N ILE A 314 14.24 28.44 0.91
CA ILE A 314 12.80 28.65 1.02
C ILE A 314 12.08 27.33 1.31
N LYS A 315 11.05 27.39 2.15
CA LYS A 315 10.08 26.31 2.32
C LYS A 315 9.06 26.37 1.19
N HIS A 316 9.14 25.41 0.28
CA HIS A 316 8.11 25.25 -0.75
C HIS A 316 6.72 25.03 -0.12
N PRO A 317 5.69 25.73 -0.63
CA PRO A 317 4.35 25.59 -0.12
C PRO A 317 3.86 24.15 -0.27
N THR A 318 3.19 23.63 0.75
CA THR A 318 2.59 22.30 0.76
C THR A 318 1.19 22.38 1.35
N VAL A 319 0.24 21.67 0.73
CA VAL A 319 -1.09 21.44 1.27
C VAL A 319 -1.31 19.94 1.37
N GLY A 320 -1.69 19.44 2.55
CA GLY A 320 -1.87 18.01 2.79
C GLY A 320 -3.19 17.71 3.48
N LEU A 321 -3.77 16.55 3.20
CA LEU A 321 -4.84 15.99 4.01
C LEU A 321 -4.29 15.60 5.38
N ILE A 322 -5.02 15.93 6.44
CA ILE A 322 -4.70 15.48 7.81
C ILE A 322 -5.90 14.75 8.38
N ASP A 323 -5.68 13.93 9.40
CA ASP A 323 -6.74 13.30 10.19
C ASP A 323 -7.85 12.66 9.36
N THR A 324 -7.47 12.03 8.24
CA THR A 324 -8.41 11.30 7.39
C THR A 324 -8.97 10.05 8.09
N GLY A 325 -8.57 9.79 9.33
CA GLY A 325 -9.04 8.70 10.15
C GLY A 325 -8.44 7.38 9.68
N ASN A 326 -7.91 6.57 10.60
CA ASN A 326 -7.47 5.21 10.28
C ASN A 326 -8.67 4.29 10.05
N HIS A 327 -9.53 4.63 9.09
CA HIS A 327 -10.71 3.86 8.75
C HIS A 327 -10.33 2.78 7.74
N ILE A 328 -10.73 1.54 8.00
CA ILE A 328 -10.45 0.37 7.15
C ILE A 328 -10.94 0.50 5.71
N THR A 329 -11.88 1.41 5.45
CA THR A 329 -12.39 1.71 4.11
C THR A 329 -11.82 2.97 3.49
N GLN A 330 -10.95 3.69 4.19
CA GLN A 330 -10.16 4.74 3.57
C GLN A 330 -9.19 4.10 2.58
N ARG A 331 -9.13 4.66 1.37
CA ARG A 331 -8.19 4.21 0.35
C ARG A 331 -7.15 5.28 0.05
N GLN A 332 -5.97 4.82 -0.35
CA GLN A 332 -4.87 5.70 -0.75
C GLN A 332 -5.09 6.10 -2.20
N THR A 333 -5.27 7.39 -2.46
CA THR A 333 -5.52 7.94 -3.80
C THR A 333 -4.25 8.42 -4.49
N GLY A 334 -3.15 8.58 -3.74
CA GLY A 334 -1.88 9.13 -4.25
C GLY A 334 -1.84 10.66 -4.32
N LEU A 335 -3.00 11.33 -4.27
CA LEU A 335 -3.12 12.79 -4.23
C LEU A 335 -3.56 13.26 -2.84
N THR A 336 -2.86 12.80 -1.78
CA THR A 336 -3.15 13.21 -0.39
C THR A 336 -2.38 14.46 0.04
N SER A 337 -1.46 14.94 -0.81
CA SER A 337 -0.71 16.17 -0.62
C SER A 337 -0.35 16.77 -1.97
N LEU A 338 -0.27 18.10 -2.05
CA LEU A 338 0.30 18.82 -3.17
C LEU A 338 1.34 19.83 -2.70
N SER A 339 2.36 20.06 -3.51
CA SER A 339 3.39 21.06 -3.27
C SER A 339 3.78 21.73 -4.57
N ARG A 340 4.34 22.94 -4.48
CA ARG A 340 4.83 23.67 -5.65
C ARG A 340 6.28 24.11 -5.45
N THR A 341 7.19 23.58 -6.25
CA THR A 341 8.64 23.69 -6.04
C THR A 341 9.35 24.68 -6.96
N ASP A 342 8.64 25.30 -7.90
CA ASP A 342 9.15 26.24 -8.90
C ASP A 342 9.17 27.71 -8.42
N SER A 343 9.25 27.94 -7.10
CA SER A 343 9.49 29.28 -6.55
C SER A 343 10.93 29.72 -6.84
N ARG A 344 11.17 31.01 -7.05
CA ARG A 344 12.51 31.58 -7.26
C ARG A 344 12.81 32.60 -6.19
N TRP A 345 13.82 32.34 -5.37
CA TRP A 345 14.19 33.22 -4.26
C TRP A 345 15.63 33.75 -4.37
N GLN A 346 16.39 33.22 -5.33
CA GLN A 346 17.72 33.67 -5.73
C GLN A 346 17.63 34.36 -7.11
#